data_AF-A0A523JC91-F1
#
_entry.id   AF-A0A523JC91-F1
#
_cell.length_a   1.000
_cell.length_b   1.000
_cell.length_c   1.000
_cell.angle_alpha   90.00
_cell.angle_beta   90.00
_cell.angle_gamma   90.00
#
_symmetry.space_group_name_H-M   'P 1'
#
loop_
_entity.id
_entity.type
_entity.pdbx_description
1 polymer ?
#
loop_
_entity_poly.entity_id
_entity_poly.type
_entity_poly.pdbx_seq_one_letter_code
_entity_poly.pdbx_strand_id
1 'polypeptide(L)'
;MRAYMSHMKGMMRSGKIILPFVLSFLLAIGALAKGGDLLWDDLFDKGGGFNFARAITAQGNMVYAAGTGETAGSDFEFVVRAYDAR
;
A
#
# COMPACT_ATOMS: atom_id res chain seq x y z
N MET A 1 21.44 -24.01 -5.58
CA MET A 1 20.30 -24.14 -4.64
C MET A 1 20.59 -24.97 -3.38
N ARG A 2 21.32 -26.11 -3.45
CA ARG A 2 21.59 -26.97 -2.27
C ARG A 2 22.52 -26.35 -1.21
N ALA A 3 23.52 -25.56 -1.63
CA ALA A 3 24.43 -24.86 -0.70
C ALA A 3 23.73 -23.70 0.05
N TYR A 4 22.83 -22.98 -0.63
CA TYR A 4 22.02 -21.90 -0.06
C TYR A 4 21.07 -22.43 1.05
N MET A 5 20.39 -23.54 0.79
CA MET A 5 19.49 -24.17 1.76
C MET A 5 20.23 -24.77 2.96
N SER A 6 21.46 -25.27 2.76
CA SER A 6 22.29 -25.77 3.85
C SER A 6 22.77 -24.66 4.79
N HIS A 7 23.05 -23.48 4.23
CA HIS A 7 23.45 -22.31 5.01
C HIS A 7 22.26 -21.76 5.84
N MET A 8 21.05 -21.76 5.27
CA MET A 8 19.83 -21.33 5.98
C MET A 8 19.42 -22.28 7.12
N LYS A 9 19.61 -23.60 6.95
CA LYS A 9 19.30 -24.59 7.99
C LYS A 9 20.18 -24.46 9.24
N GLY A 10 21.44 -24.06 9.08
CA GLY A 10 22.33 -23.76 10.20
C GLY A 10 21.90 -22.51 10.98
N MET A 11 21.42 -21.50 10.25
CA MET A 11 21.00 -20.21 10.80
C MET A 11 19.71 -20.31 11.64
N MET A 12 18.77 -21.18 11.25
CA MET A 12 17.53 -21.42 12.02
C MET A 12 17.72 -22.22 13.32
N ARG A 13 18.83 -22.96 13.47
CA ARG A 13 19.11 -23.76 14.68
C ARG A 13 19.80 -22.97 15.80
N SER A 14 20.41 -21.82 15.50
CA SER A 14 21.24 -21.07 16.45
C SER A 14 20.54 -19.91 17.16
N GLY A 15 19.21 -19.78 17.04
CA GLY A 15 18.42 -18.77 17.78
C GLY A 15 18.75 -17.30 17.49
N LYS A 16 19.48 -17.00 16.41
CA LYS A 16 19.80 -15.63 16.00
C LYS A 16 18.77 -15.15 15.00
N ILE A 17 17.75 -14.45 15.53
CA ILE A 17 16.70 -13.78 14.77
C ILE A 17 17.35 -12.86 13.72
N ILE A 18 17.01 -13.06 12.45
CA ILE A 18 17.32 -12.14 11.36
C ILE A 18 16.00 -11.88 10.65
N LEU A 19 15.48 -10.65 10.80
CA LEU A 19 14.65 -10.08 9.75
C LEU A 19 14.93 -8.58 9.57
N PRO A 20 16.06 -8.17 8.97
CA PRO A 20 16.13 -6.89 8.30
C PRO A 20 15.71 -7.14 6.85
N PHE A 21 14.42 -7.01 6.56
CA PHE A 21 13.95 -6.95 5.17
C PHE A 21 13.06 -5.72 4.88
N VAL A 22 13.16 -4.68 5.72
CA VAL A 22 12.41 -3.42 5.51
C VAL A 22 13.34 -2.20 5.34
N LEU A 23 14.67 -2.36 5.25
CA LEU A 23 15.58 -1.19 5.25
C LEU A 23 16.60 -1.19 4.11
N SER A 24 16.15 -1.36 2.86
CA SER A 24 17.04 -1.21 1.70
C SER A 24 16.30 -0.61 0.50
N PHE A 25 15.98 0.69 0.58
CA PHE A 25 15.86 1.56 -0.60
C PHE A 25 16.06 3.03 -0.20
N LEU A 26 17.25 3.34 0.33
CA LEU A 26 17.76 4.72 0.44
C LEU A 26 19.11 4.76 -0.27
N LEU A 27 19.08 4.85 -1.61
CA LEU A 27 20.07 5.56 -2.42
C LEU A 27 19.55 5.68 -3.87
N ALA A 28 18.67 6.64 -4.11
CA ALA A 28 18.45 7.14 -5.46
C ALA A 28 18.97 8.57 -5.51
N ILE A 29 20.16 8.71 -6.07
CA ILE A 29 20.78 9.96 -6.46
C ILE A 29 19.86 10.59 -7.50
N GLY A 30 19.23 11.72 -7.16
CA GLY A 30 18.53 12.64 -8.07
C GLY A 30 17.76 12.04 -9.25
N ALA A 31 16.50 11.66 -9.04
CA ALA A 31 15.51 11.79 -10.09
C ALA A 31 14.76 13.11 -9.84
N LEU A 32 14.85 14.03 -10.80
CA LEU A 32 14.13 15.29 -10.78
C LEU A 32 12.64 14.98 -10.63
N ALA A 33 11.96 15.62 -9.68
CA ALA A 33 10.49 15.67 -9.64
C ALA A 33 10.00 16.47 -10.84
N LYS A 34 10.09 15.86 -12.02
CA LYS A 34 9.38 16.27 -13.22
C LYS A 34 7.92 15.91 -12.91
N GLY A 35 6.99 16.86 -13.03
CA GLY A 35 5.58 16.60 -12.73
C GLY A 35 5.13 15.25 -13.31
N GLY A 36 4.61 14.37 -12.46
CA GLY A 36 4.31 12.98 -12.81
C GLY A 36 4.74 11.91 -11.81
N ASP A 37 5.54 12.25 -10.79
CA ASP A 37 5.89 11.30 -9.73
C ASP A 37 4.69 11.04 -8.79
N LEU A 38 4.46 9.76 -8.44
CA LEU A 38 3.43 9.37 -7.50
C LEU A 38 3.75 9.96 -6.11
N LEU A 39 2.85 10.80 -5.59
CA LEU A 39 2.98 11.38 -4.25
C LEU A 39 2.44 10.45 -3.17
N TRP A 40 1.27 9.85 -3.41
CA TRP A 40 0.60 8.90 -2.52
C TRP A 40 -0.49 8.12 -3.27
N ASP A 41 -0.83 6.95 -2.75
CA ASP A 41 -1.98 6.15 -3.12
C ASP A 41 -2.70 5.59 -1.87
N ASP A 42 -3.98 5.23 -2.01
CA ASP A 42 -4.75 4.53 -0.97
C ASP A 42 -5.56 3.40 -1.63
N LEU A 43 -5.38 2.18 -1.14
CA LEU A 43 -6.19 1.03 -1.53
C LEU A 43 -7.21 0.75 -0.42
N PHE A 44 -8.42 1.23 -0.63
CA PHE A 44 -9.52 1.01 0.29
C PHE A 44 -10.23 -0.32 0.05
N ASP A 45 -10.41 -1.09 1.12
CA ASP A 45 -11.30 -2.24 1.16
C ASP A 45 -12.31 -2.10 2.32
N LYS A 46 -13.59 -2.20 1.99
CA LYS A 46 -14.69 -2.13 2.96
C LYS A 46 -15.03 -3.48 3.59
N GLY A 47 -14.84 -4.60 2.88
CA GLY A 47 -15.46 -5.87 3.26
C GLY A 47 -14.90 -7.11 2.57
N GLY A 48 -13.78 -6.99 1.85
CA GLY A 48 -13.13 -8.09 1.12
C GLY A 48 -13.71 -8.35 -0.27
N GLY A 49 -14.72 -7.59 -0.70
CA GLY A 49 -15.39 -7.71 -2.00
C GLY A 49 -15.02 -6.61 -3.00
N PHE A 50 -15.91 -6.35 -3.94
CA PHE A 50 -15.67 -5.32 -4.96
C PHE A 50 -15.83 -3.90 -4.40
N ASN A 51 -14.82 -3.06 -4.65
CA ASN A 51 -14.83 -1.66 -4.28
C ASN A 51 -14.56 -0.80 -5.53
N PHE A 52 -15.37 0.23 -5.76
CA PHE A 52 -15.30 1.06 -6.95
C PHE A 52 -15.27 2.54 -6.57
N ALA A 53 -14.18 3.23 -6.89
CA ALA A 53 -14.16 4.69 -6.95
C ALA A 53 -14.82 5.15 -8.26
N ARG A 54 -15.81 6.04 -8.17
CA ARG A 54 -16.60 6.49 -9.33
C ARG A 54 -16.44 7.98 -9.62
N ALA A 55 -16.15 8.77 -8.59
CA ALA A 55 -15.93 10.21 -8.72
C ALA A 55 -14.83 10.67 -7.77
N ILE A 56 -14.08 11.69 -8.21
CA ILE A 56 -13.08 12.37 -7.40
C ILE A 56 -13.25 13.88 -7.57
N THR A 57 -13.12 14.63 -6.48
CA THR A 57 -13.05 16.09 -6.50
C THR A 57 -12.05 16.58 -5.46
N ALA A 58 -11.54 17.80 -5.65
CA ALA A 58 -10.65 18.46 -4.71
C ALA A 58 -11.20 19.85 -4.39
N GLN A 59 -11.16 20.23 -3.11
CA GLN A 59 -11.51 21.57 -2.66
C GLN A 59 -10.57 22.00 -1.52
N GLY A 60 -9.86 23.10 -1.72
CA GLY A 60 -8.85 23.56 -0.77
C GLY A 60 -7.77 22.51 -0.58
N ASN A 61 -7.61 22.02 0.66
CA ASN A 61 -6.62 21.02 1.03
C ASN A 61 -7.18 19.59 1.14
N MET A 62 -8.41 19.38 0.66
CA MET A 62 -9.11 18.12 0.79
C MET A 62 -9.34 17.48 -0.57
N VAL A 63 -9.11 16.18 -0.65
CA VAL A 63 -9.51 15.33 -1.77
C VAL A 63 -10.64 14.42 -1.30
N TYR A 64 -11.70 14.34 -2.10
CA TYR A 64 -12.84 13.47 -1.84
C TYR A 64 -12.97 12.44 -2.97
N ALA A 65 -13.02 11.17 -2.60
CA ALA A 65 -13.33 10.06 -3.50
C ALA A 65 -14.68 9.45 -3.11
N ALA A 66 -15.60 9.36 -4.07
CA ALA A 66 -16.93 8.81 -3.86
C ALA A 66 -17.13 7.57 -4.74
N GLY A 67 -17.88 6.60 -4.22
CA GLY A 67 -18.01 5.30 -4.84
C GLY A 67 -18.94 4.35 -4.13
N THR A 68 -18.74 3.06 -4.39
CA THR A 68 -19.46 1.96 -3.75
C THR A 68 -18.49 0.92 -3.23
N GLY A 69 -18.73 0.37 -2.04
CA GLY A 69 -17.94 -0.75 -1.51
C GLY A 69 -18.85 -1.90 -1.09
N GLU A 70 -18.44 -3.11 -1.41
CA GLU A 70 -19.10 -4.34 -0.98
C GLU A 70 -18.79 -4.62 0.50
N THR A 71 -19.82 -4.90 1.28
CA THR A 71 -19.70 -5.32 2.68
C THR A 71 -19.34 -6.80 2.76
N ALA A 72 -18.94 -7.27 3.94
CA ALA A 72 -18.70 -8.71 4.16
C ALA A 72 -19.97 -9.58 3.96
N GLY A 73 -21.16 -8.98 3.96
CA GLY A 73 -22.44 -9.64 3.66
C GLY A 73 -22.82 -9.61 2.18
N SER A 74 -21.95 -9.17 1.28
CA SER A 74 -22.18 -9.00 -0.16
C SER A 74 -23.20 -7.94 -0.57
N ASP A 75 -23.51 -7.00 0.32
CA ASP A 75 -24.29 -5.80 -0.02
C ASP A 75 -23.39 -4.66 -0.51
N PHE A 76 -23.88 -3.81 -1.41
CA PHE A 76 -23.17 -2.59 -1.83
C PHE A 76 -23.65 -1.35 -1.07
N GLU A 77 -22.70 -0.63 -0.47
CA GLU A 77 -22.98 0.63 0.21
C GLU A 77 -22.29 1.80 -0.48
N PHE A 78 -22.91 2.98 -0.39
CA PHE A 78 -22.28 4.23 -0.82
C PHE A 78 -21.15 4.60 0.15
N VAL A 79 -19.99 4.98 -0.40
CA VAL A 79 -18.80 5.36 0.37
C VAL A 79 -18.27 6.70 -0.12
N VAL A 80 -17.89 7.55 0.83
CA VAL A 80 -17.07 8.74 0.60
C VAL A 80 -15.84 8.66 1.48
N ARG A 81 -14.66 8.85 0.88
CA ARG A 81 -13.39 9.01 1.58
C ARG A 81 -12.91 10.44 1.41
N ALA A 82 -12.41 11.03 2.49
CA ALA A 82 -11.81 12.35 2.50
C ALA A 82 -10.35 12.22 2.95
N TYR A 83 -9.45 12.89 2.23
CA TYR A 83 -8.01 12.87 2.46
C TYR A 83 -7.49 14.29 2.59
N ASP A 84 -6.54 14.50 3.50
CA ASP A 84 -5.71 15.71 3.48
C ASP A 84 -4.71 15.59 2.33
N ALA A 85 -4.57 16.64 1.53
CA ALA A 85 -3.74 16.66 0.33
C ALA A 85 -2.25 17.03 0.60
N ARG A 86 -1.84 17.17 1.87
CA ARG A 86 -0.47 17.56 2.27
C ARG A 86 0.37 16.39 2.73
#